data_AF-A0A956WJL0-F1
#
_entry.id   AF-A0A956WJL0-F1
#
_cell.length_a   1.000
_cell.length_b   1.000
_cell.length_c   1.000
_cell.angle_alpha   90.00
_cell.angle_beta   90.00
_cell.angle_gamma   90.00
#
_symmetry.space_group_name_H-M   'P 1'
#
loop_
_entity.id
_entity.type
_entity.pdbx_description
1 polymer ?
#
loop_
_entity_poly.entity_id
_entity_poly.type
_entity_poly.pdbx_seq_one_letter_code
_entity_poly.pdbx_strand_id
1 'polypeptide(L)'
;MSGNAATYPGPAVPAGRRISPTVISQYVRLNQCRRYLRLALHEHAAGPGFLRDYGVAAQQLSPLLTRSGAEFEQNVEAVTSQHCPTRNLASAKTSVKRVPNNGDVLAAARDMAAGNELVLFQVRLSVPVDDWDMTGDADIIRLARDADGALDVLVVDMKSSATEKIEHRLQVAFYREMLRTLFAEAGVPVREVAIGILYRGAAHALETADESERQRLEQERAAAERYFGVTDAYLDVIANPEAYDDEVRALVTGPGSVADQVSAEPFADIPWHLTYKCDGCLYNEFCMKWAAQHDDLSLLPHLTDHEKAGLLRAGVATTRDLATLLEPARLPDGAEDLKTLRPAAGREPEAERIAKTWPVGPRLEELVHRARRYRKSQGDALSALHYIPSKGYGSLPFSSPEQNPNLVRVYIDAQHDYLNDRMYLIGALVTGNAGGEPDPARRRSVVEMTAAPPDEASERELLVRWIDATIRAIIEVAAPDETGEPAAPIHLIF
;
A
#
# COMPACT_ATOMS: atom_id res chain seq x y z
N MET A 1 19.34 37.87 14.36
CA MET A 1 19.75 37.30 13.08
C MET A 1 18.53 36.67 12.45
N SER A 2 18.00 37.34 11.43
CA SER A 2 16.80 36.98 10.69
C SER A 2 17.07 35.73 9.86
N GLY A 3 16.69 34.57 10.39
CA GLY A 3 16.73 33.30 9.67
C GLY A 3 15.52 33.21 8.76
N ASN A 4 15.77 33.25 7.44
CA ASN A 4 14.80 33.04 6.38
C ASN A 4 13.83 31.89 6.71
N ALA A 5 12.58 32.24 6.99
CA ALA A 5 11.45 31.37 6.70
C ALA A 5 11.34 31.29 5.17
N ALA A 6 12.18 30.47 4.54
CA ALA A 6 11.80 29.91 3.26
C ALA A 6 10.66 28.93 3.57
N THR A 7 9.44 29.47 3.66
CA THR A 7 8.19 28.72 3.48
C THR A 7 8.33 28.01 2.14
N TYR A 8 8.77 26.75 2.14
CA TYR A 8 8.86 25.97 0.91
C TYR A 8 7.42 25.76 0.42
N PRO A 9 6.99 26.42 -0.66
CA PRO A 9 5.67 26.17 -1.18
C PRO A 9 5.74 24.76 -1.74
N GLY A 10 4.95 23.84 -1.20
CA GLY A 10 4.82 22.55 -1.84
C GLY A 10 4.26 22.70 -3.26
N PRO A 11 4.27 21.63 -4.06
CA PRO A 11 4.05 21.75 -5.49
C PRO A 11 2.79 22.53 -5.85
N ALA A 12 2.97 23.57 -6.67
CA ALA A 12 1.87 24.40 -7.15
C ALA A 12 0.82 23.56 -7.89
N VAL A 13 -0.38 24.12 -8.04
CA VAL A 13 -1.46 23.50 -8.84
C VAL A 13 -0.88 23.09 -10.19
N PRO A 14 -1.06 21.83 -10.64
CA PRO A 14 -0.43 21.36 -11.87
C PRO A 14 -0.91 22.20 -13.04
N ALA A 15 0.02 22.69 -13.86
CA ALA A 15 -0.32 23.37 -15.10
C ALA A 15 -0.68 22.31 -16.16
N GLY A 16 -1.97 22.05 -16.33
CA GLY A 16 -2.50 21.04 -17.24
C GLY A 16 -3.03 19.79 -16.53
N ARG A 17 -3.87 19.04 -17.24
CA ARG A 17 -4.58 17.86 -16.74
C ARG A 17 -3.97 16.61 -17.36
N ARG A 18 -2.80 16.20 -16.88
CA ARG A 18 -2.13 14.97 -17.32
C ARG A 18 -2.23 13.90 -16.27
N ILE A 19 -2.58 12.69 -16.71
CA ILE A 19 -2.73 11.55 -15.82
C ILE A 19 -2.40 10.24 -16.52
N SER A 20 -2.15 9.18 -15.76
CA SER A 20 -1.91 7.84 -16.29
C SER A 20 -2.74 6.81 -15.54
N PRO A 21 -3.12 5.69 -16.21
CA PRO A 21 -3.75 4.56 -15.54
C PRO A 21 -2.93 4.06 -14.34
N THR A 22 -1.59 4.07 -14.46
CA THR A 22 -0.67 3.68 -13.39
C THR A 22 -0.78 4.59 -12.17
N VAL A 23 -0.93 5.91 -12.35
CA VAL A 23 -1.13 6.85 -11.23
C VAL A 23 -2.42 6.54 -10.49
N ILE A 24 -3.51 6.22 -11.19
CA ILE A 24 -4.78 5.88 -10.53
C ILE A 24 -4.69 4.54 -9.80
N SER A 25 -4.06 3.53 -10.42
CA SER A 25 -3.80 2.25 -9.77
C SER A 25 -3.01 2.41 -8.46
N GLN A 26 -1.92 3.20 -8.50
CA GLN A 26 -1.13 3.50 -7.31
C GLN A 26 -1.92 4.33 -6.28
N TYR A 27 -2.78 5.25 -6.71
CA TYR A 27 -3.66 6.00 -5.80
C TYR A 27 -4.56 5.07 -4.98
N VAL A 28 -5.19 4.09 -5.63
CA VAL A 28 -6.03 3.09 -4.95
C VAL A 28 -5.19 2.18 -4.04
N ARG A 29 -4.06 1.67 -4.54
CA ARG A 29 -3.10 0.85 -3.76
C ARG A 29 -2.62 1.58 -2.50
N LEU A 30 -2.45 2.90 -2.57
CA LEU A 30 -2.01 3.75 -1.46
C LEU A 30 -3.18 4.27 -0.61
N ASN A 31 -4.23 3.45 -0.42
CA ASN A 31 -5.43 3.77 0.34
C ASN A 31 -6.01 5.16 -0.01
N GLN A 32 -6.07 5.47 -1.31
CA GLN A 32 -6.66 6.72 -1.81
C GLN A 32 -5.97 7.98 -1.26
N CYS A 33 -4.65 7.94 -1.08
CA CYS A 33 -3.85 9.05 -0.58
C CYS A 33 -3.89 10.25 -1.55
N ARG A 34 -4.64 11.30 -1.20
CA ARG A 34 -4.77 12.52 -2.03
C ARG A 34 -3.46 13.26 -2.22
N ARG A 35 -2.57 13.22 -1.23
CA ARG A 35 -1.22 13.80 -1.32
C ARG A 35 -0.37 13.11 -2.38
N TYR A 36 -0.43 11.78 -2.45
CA TYR A 36 0.21 11.02 -3.51
C TYR A 36 -0.31 11.46 -4.88
N LEU A 37 -1.65 11.45 -5.06
CA LEU A 37 -2.27 11.84 -6.33
C LEU A 37 -1.83 13.24 -6.73
N ARG A 38 -1.83 14.20 -5.80
CA ARG A 38 -1.41 15.58 -6.10
C ARG A 38 0.04 15.69 -6.57
N LEU A 39 0.95 14.98 -5.90
CA LEU A 39 2.36 14.95 -6.25
C LEU A 39 2.57 14.29 -7.62
N ALA A 40 1.87 13.19 -7.89
CA ALA A 40 1.89 12.51 -9.18
C ALA A 40 1.37 13.40 -10.32
N LEU A 41 0.24 14.08 -10.13
CA LEU A 41 -0.29 15.03 -11.11
C LEU A 41 0.70 16.17 -11.40
N HIS A 42 1.35 16.69 -10.36
CA HIS A 42 2.39 17.71 -10.53
C HIS A 42 3.60 17.17 -11.29
N GLU A 43 4.09 15.97 -10.97
CA GLU A 43 5.20 15.32 -11.67
C GLU A 43 4.88 15.11 -13.16
N HIS A 44 3.67 14.68 -13.50
CA HIS A 44 3.24 14.53 -14.89
C HIS A 44 3.15 15.87 -15.66
N ALA A 45 2.79 16.95 -14.97
CA ALA A 45 2.69 18.28 -15.57
C ALA A 45 4.04 18.99 -15.71
N ALA A 46 4.85 18.98 -14.64
CA ALA A 46 6.05 19.81 -14.48
C ALA A 46 7.37 19.00 -14.39
N GLY A 47 7.29 17.67 -14.33
CA GLY A 47 8.43 16.78 -14.14
C GLY A 47 8.84 16.57 -12.67
N PRO A 48 9.77 15.64 -12.40
CA PRO A 48 10.20 15.30 -11.04
C PRO A 48 11.17 16.30 -10.41
N GLY A 49 11.42 17.46 -11.06
CA GLY A 49 12.41 18.44 -10.62
C GLY A 49 12.22 18.89 -9.17
N PHE A 50 10.95 19.03 -8.74
CA PHE A 50 10.60 19.45 -7.40
C PHE A 50 11.15 18.53 -6.29
N LEU A 51 11.37 17.24 -6.55
CA LEU A 51 11.98 16.33 -5.56
C LEU A 51 13.44 16.71 -5.32
N ARG A 52 14.19 16.95 -6.41
CA ARG A 52 15.59 17.37 -6.33
C ARG A 52 15.72 18.76 -5.71
N ASP A 53 14.85 19.69 -6.09
CA ASP A 53 14.81 21.04 -5.52
C ASP A 53 14.50 20.99 -4.02
N TYR A 54 13.68 20.03 -3.60
CA TYR A 54 13.40 19.76 -2.19
C TYR A 54 14.47 18.89 -1.51
N GLY A 55 15.53 18.48 -2.22
CA GLY A 55 16.63 17.68 -1.71
C GLY A 55 16.20 16.30 -1.20
N VAL A 56 15.34 15.62 -1.97
CA VAL A 56 14.89 14.23 -1.76
C VAL A 56 14.93 13.47 -3.09
N ALA A 57 14.92 12.14 -3.04
CA ALA A 57 14.80 11.30 -4.22
C ALA A 57 13.45 10.57 -4.24
N ALA A 58 13.01 10.16 -5.43
CA ALA A 58 11.90 9.21 -5.52
C ALA A 58 12.38 7.85 -4.99
N GLN A 59 11.54 7.19 -4.19
CA GLN A 59 11.84 5.85 -3.71
C GLN A 59 11.96 4.89 -4.91
N GLN A 60 13.04 4.12 -4.97
CA GLN A 60 13.24 3.16 -6.05
C GLN A 60 12.53 1.84 -5.76
N LEU A 61 11.97 1.23 -6.81
CA LEU A 61 11.50 -0.15 -6.74
C LEU A 61 12.68 -1.09 -6.48
N SER A 62 12.44 -2.17 -5.75
CA SER A 62 13.46 -3.19 -5.52
C SER A 62 13.96 -3.76 -6.86
N PRO A 63 15.29 -3.85 -7.08
CA PRO A 63 15.85 -4.46 -8.29
C PRO A 63 15.37 -5.90 -8.52
N LEU A 64 15.06 -6.64 -7.44
CA LEU A 64 14.54 -8.01 -7.53
C LEU A 64 13.14 -8.06 -8.17
N LEU A 65 12.24 -7.18 -7.74
CA LEU A 65 10.89 -7.08 -8.30
C LEU A 65 10.94 -6.67 -9.78
N THR A 66 11.85 -5.75 -10.11
CA THR A 66 12.05 -5.28 -11.49
C THR A 66 12.50 -6.42 -12.40
N ARG A 67 13.44 -7.26 -11.94
CA ARG A 67 13.93 -8.41 -12.71
C ARG A 67 12.86 -9.49 -12.88
N SER A 68 12.18 -9.87 -11.80
CA SER A 68 11.15 -10.91 -11.86
C SER A 68 9.96 -10.51 -12.75
N GLY A 69 9.59 -9.22 -12.77
CA GLY A 69 8.62 -8.68 -13.72
C GLY A 69 9.10 -8.80 -15.17
N ALA A 70 10.31 -8.34 -15.45
CA ALA A 70 10.87 -8.38 -16.80
C ALA A 70 11.04 -9.82 -17.35
N GLU A 71 11.43 -10.78 -16.49
CA GLU A 71 11.52 -12.19 -16.87
C GLU A 71 10.15 -12.78 -17.22
N PHE A 72 9.11 -12.44 -16.44
CA PHE A 72 7.74 -12.86 -16.72
C PHE A 72 7.23 -12.27 -18.04
N GLU A 73 7.41 -10.96 -18.26
CA GLU A 73 7.02 -10.30 -19.51
C GLU A 73 7.72 -10.89 -20.74
N GLN A 74 9.03 -11.17 -20.64
CA GLN A 74 9.81 -11.77 -21.72
C GLN A 74 9.35 -13.20 -22.03
N ASN A 75 9.02 -14.00 -21.01
CA ASN A 75 8.48 -15.35 -21.20
C ASN A 75 7.14 -15.31 -21.92
N VAL A 76 6.21 -14.46 -21.46
CA VAL A 76 4.90 -14.28 -22.09
C VAL A 76 5.04 -13.85 -23.55
N GLU A 77 5.89 -12.87 -23.84
CA GLU A 77 6.12 -12.40 -25.22
C GLU A 77 6.67 -13.53 -26.10
N ALA A 78 7.67 -14.27 -25.61
CA ALA A 78 8.28 -15.37 -26.35
C ALA A 78 7.28 -16.48 -26.67
N VAL A 79 6.48 -16.90 -25.70
CA VAL A 79 5.46 -17.94 -25.87
C VAL A 79 4.35 -17.45 -26.81
N THR A 80 3.85 -16.23 -26.62
CA THR A 80 2.78 -15.67 -27.45
C THR A 80 3.21 -15.56 -28.91
N SER A 81 4.46 -15.20 -29.19
CA SER A 81 4.99 -15.09 -30.56
C SER A 81 5.01 -16.42 -31.34
N GLN A 82 5.00 -17.55 -30.63
CA GLN A 82 4.91 -18.89 -31.23
C GLN A 82 3.46 -19.32 -31.44
N HIS A 83 2.51 -18.71 -30.71
CA HIS A 83 1.09 -19.00 -30.76
C HIS A 83 0.36 -18.18 -31.83
N CYS A 84 0.62 -16.87 -31.91
CA CYS A 84 -0.06 -15.97 -32.83
C CYS A 84 0.85 -14.83 -33.35
N PRO A 85 0.42 -14.07 -34.38
CA PRO A 85 1.16 -12.90 -34.82
C PRO A 85 1.31 -11.87 -33.70
N THR A 86 2.53 -11.39 -33.49
CA THR A 86 2.87 -10.41 -32.46
C THR A 86 3.64 -9.22 -33.03
N ARG A 87 3.54 -8.06 -32.36
CA ARG A 87 4.40 -6.90 -32.61
C ARG A 87 4.74 -6.19 -31.31
N ASN A 88 6.03 -6.13 -30.97
CA ASN A 88 6.51 -5.39 -29.80
C ASN A 88 6.84 -3.93 -30.15
N LEU A 89 6.06 -3.00 -29.58
CA LEU A 89 6.17 -1.55 -29.82
C LEU A 89 7.12 -0.85 -28.84
N ALA A 90 7.79 -1.57 -27.93
CA ALA A 90 8.90 -1.04 -27.12
C ALA A 90 10.21 -0.91 -27.88
N SER A 91 10.35 -1.60 -29.02
CA SER A 91 11.62 -1.77 -29.74
C SER A 91 12.01 -0.62 -30.69
N ALA A 92 11.12 0.34 -30.98
CA ALA A 92 11.38 1.48 -31.88
C ALA A 92 12.29 2.60 -31.28
N LYS A 93 13.22 2.24 -30.39
CA LYS A 93 14.01 3.14 -29.52
C LYS A 93 15.07 3.96 -30.26
N THR A 94 14.89 5.29 -30.31
CA THR A 94 16.02 6.24 -30.39
C THR A 94 15.80 7.59 -29.70
N SER A 95 14.63 7.93 -29.15
CA SER A 95 14.40 9.26 -28.56
C SER A 95 14.06 9.24 -27.06
N VAL A 96 14.55 10.26 -26.37
CA VAL A 96 14.41 10.55 -24.92
C VAL A 96 12.94 10.74 -24.48
N LYS A 97 11.99 10.75 -25.43
CA LYS A 97 10.53 10.69 -25.19
C LYS A 97 9.91 9.69 -26.16
N ARG A 98 9.39 8.59 -25.63
CA ARG A 98 8.69 7.57 -26.41
C ARG A 98 7.46 8.17 -27.08
N VAL A 99 7.44 8.14 -28.42
CA VAL A 99 6.31 8.62 -29.23
C VAL A 99 5.09 7.72 -28.98
N PRO A 100 3.87 8.27 -28.83
CA PRO A 100 2.67 7.46 -28.70
C PRO A 100 2.43 6.56 -29.92
N ASN A 101 1.99 5.33 -29.67
CA ASN A 101 1.69 4.29 -30.64
C ASN A 101 0.24 4.30 -31.12
N ASN A 102 -0.54 5.35 -30.85
CA ASN A 102 -1.95 5.44 -31.27
C ASN A 102 -2.13 5.10 -32.76
N GLY A 103 -1.27 5.66 -33.62
CA GLY A 103 -1.29 5.40 -35.06
C GLY A 103 -1.00 3.94 -35.42
N ASP A 104 -0.07 3.28 -34.71
CA ASP A 104 0.25 1.86 -34.92
C ASP A 104 -0.96 0.97 -34.58
N VAL A 105 -1.65 1.26 -33.47
CA VAL A 105 -2.87 0.52 -33.06
C VAL A 105 -3.97 0.69 -34.10
N LEU A 106 -4.22 1.92 -34.55
CA LEU A 106 -5.26 2.22 -35.53
C LEU A 106 -4.95 1.61 -36.90
N ALA A 107 -3.69 1.64 -37.35
CA ALA A 107 -3.27 1.00 -38.59
C ALA A 107 -3.46 -0.51 -38.50
N ALA A 108 -2.97 -1.14 -37.43
CA ALA A 108 -3.15 -2.57 -37.19
C ALA A 108 -4.62 -3.00 -37.19
N ALA A 109 -5.50 -2.21 -36.54
CA ALA A 109 -6.92 -2.48 -36.52
C ALA A 109 -7.59 -2.34 -37.91
N ARG A 110 -7.22 -1.33 -38.70
CA ARG A 110 -7.78 -1.09 -40.04
C ARG A 110 -7.32 -2.12 -41.06
N ASP A 111 -6.06 -2.49 -41.00
CA ASP A 111 -5.43 -3.37 -41.99
C ASP A 111 -5.67 -4.86 -41.72
N MET A 112 -6.20 -5.20 -40.53
CA MET A 112 -6.52 -6.57 -40.15
C MET A 112 -7.65 -7.16 -41.01
N ALA A 113 -7.39 -8.30 -41.64
CA ALA A 113 -8.39 -9.07 -42.37
C ALA A 113 -9.35 -9.83 -41.43
N ALA A 114 -10.53 -10.18 -41.92
CA ALA A 114 -11.49 -11.02 -41.20
C ALA A 114 -10.89 -12.39 -40.86
N GLY A 115 -11.18 -12.91 -39.66
CA GLY A 115 -10.65 -14.16 -39.13
C GLY A 115 -9.22 -14.09 -38.59
N ASN A 116 -8.56 -12.93 -38.63
CA ASN A 116 -7.20 -12.77 -38.12
C ASN A 116 -7.17 -12.14 -36.72
N GLU A 117 -6.05 -12.37 -36.05
CA GLU A 117 -5.69 -11.75 -34.78
C GLU A 117 -4.26 -11.21 -34.80
N LEU A 118 -3.99 -10.24 -33.93
CA LEU A 118 -2.68 -9.66 -33.72
C LEU A 118 -2.55 -9.24 -32.26
N VAL A 119 -1.43 -9.58 -31.64
CA VAL A 119 -1.08 -9.13 -30.29
C VAL A 119 0.00 -8.05 -30.34
N LEU A 120 -0.30 -6.88 -29.77
CA LEU A 120 0.62 -5.76 -29.65
C LEU A 120 1.16 -5.72 -28.22
N PHE A 121 2.49 -5.77 -28.07
CA PHE A 121 3.14 -5.66 -26.77
C PHE A 121 3.63 -4.24 -26.51
N GLN A 122 3.54 -3.83 -25.23
CA GLN A 122 4.10 -2.60 -24.70
C GLN A 122 3.60 -1.38 -25.49
N VAL A 123 2.29 -1.18 -25.60
CA VAL A 123 1.71 -0.12 -26.43
C VAL A 123 1.65 1.20 -25.65
N ARG A 124 2.38 2.22 -26.09
CA ARG A 124 2.26 3.55 -25.49
C ARG A 124 1.03 4.27 -26.04
N LEU A 125 0.07 4.59 -25.21
CA LEU A 125 -1.11 5.38 -25.57
C LEU A 125 -1.00 6.80 -25.03
N SER A 126 -1.49 7.77 -25.78
CA SER A 126 -1.70 9.16 -25.33
C SER A 126 -3.00 9.66 -25.96
N VAL A 127 -4.06 9.71 -25.17
CA VAL A 127 -5.43 9.96 -25.65
C VAL A 127 -6.03 11.07 -24.81
N PRO A 128 -6.58 12.14 -25.43
CA PRO A 128 -7.41 13.09 -24.72
C PRO A 128 -8.73 12.39 -24.34
N VAL A 129 -8.99 12.23 -23.05
CA VAL A 129 -10.24 11.69 -22.52
C VAL A 129 -10.88 12.78 -21.68
N ASP A 130 -12.00 13.32 -22.17
CA ASP A 130 -12.62 14.55 -21.66
C ASP A 130 -11.58 15.68 -21.54
N ASP A 131 -11.42 16.26 -20.36
CA ASP A 131 -10.47 17.35 -20.11
C ASP A 131 -9.06 16.86 -19.74
N TRP A 132 -8.80 15.54 -19.77
CA TRP A 132 -7.54 14.93 -19.33
C TRP A 132 -6.72 14.38 -20.51
N ASP A 133 -5.45 14.76 -20.59
CA ASP A 133 -4.45 14.10 -21.43
C ASP A 133 -3.96 12.85 -20.72
N MET A 134 -4.56 11.71 -21.07
CA MET A 134 -4.26 10.42 -20.46
C MET A 134 -3.14 9.73 -21.23
N THR A 135 -2.07 9.36 -20.54
CA THR A 135 -0.92 8.69 -21.15
C THR A 135 -0.53 7.46 -20.34
N GLY A 136 -0.27 6.34 -20.99
CA GLY A 136 0.18 5.12 -20.34
C GLY A 136 0.83 4.14 -21.30
N ASP A 137 1.48 3.12 -20.76
CA ASP A 137 2.06 2.02 -21.51
C ASP A 137 1.25 0.76 -21.16
N ALA A 138 0.39 0.30 -22.07
CA ALA A 138 -0.40 -0.91 -21.91
C ALA A 138 0.47 -2.13 -22.26
N ASP A 139 0.46 -3.16 -21.42
CA ASP A 139 1.36 -4.31 -21.60
C ASP A 139 1.00 -5.13 -22.84
N ILE A 140 -0.29 -5.40 -23.03
CA ILE A 140 -0.81 -6.20 -24.14
C ILE A 140 -2.09 -5.56 -24.68
N ILE A 141 -2.17 -5.42 -26.00
CA ILE A 141 -3.43 -5.17 -26.71
C ILE A 141 -3.59 -6.27 -27.77
N ARG A 142 -4.60 -7.12 -27.60
CA ARG A 142 -5.00 -8.08 -28.62
C ARG A 142 -6.12 -7.50 -29.47
N LEU A 143 -5.92 -7.52 -30.78
CA LEU A 143 -6.91 -7.19 -31.79
C LEU A 143 -7.34 -8.49 -32.47
N ALA A 144 -8.63 -8.70 -32.63
CA ALA A 144 -9.14 -9.86 -33.38
C ALA A 144 -10.36 -9.47 -34.21
N ARG A 145 -10.38 -9.88 -35.47
CA ARG A 145 -11.58 -9.79 -36.31
C ARG A 145 -12.19 -11.17 -36.47
N ASP A 146 -13.48 -11.27 -36.19
CA ASP A 146 -14.22 -12.49 -36.51
C ASP A 146 -14.40 -12.66 -38.03
N ALA A 147 -15.02 -13.76 -38.42
CA ALA A 147 -15.28 -14.08 -39.83
C ALA A 147 -16.24 -13.07 -40.50
N ASP A 148 -17.09 -12.40 -39.72
CA ASP A 148 -18.02 -11.36 -40.17
C ASP A 148 -17.34 -9.98 -40.25
N GLY A 149 -16.08 -9.89 -39.83
CA GLY A 149 -15.27 -8.68 -39.86
C GLY A 149 -15.45 -7.76 -38.65
N ALA A 150 -16.21 -8.16 -37.63
CA ALA A 150 -16.35 -7.39 -36.40
C ALA A 150 -15.05 -7.44 -35.59
N LEU A 151 -14.58 -6.27 -35.15
CA LEU A 151 -13.33 -6.13 -34.39
C LEU A 151 -13.60 -6.20 -32.89
N ASP A 152 -12.96 -7.14 -32.21
CA ASP A 152 -12.84 -7.19 -30.76
C ASP A 152 -11.44 -6.75 -30.33
N VAL A 153 -11.40 -6.05 -29.21
CA VAL A 153 -10.17 -5.59 -28.57
C VAL A 153 -10.13 -6.14 -27.16
N LEU A 154 -8.99 -6.68 -26.75
CA LEU A 154 -8.72 -7.09 -25.38
C LEU A 154 -7.45 -6.38 -24.92
N VAL A 155 -7.54 -5.53 -23.88
CA VAL A 155 -6.37 -4.93 -23.24
C VAL A 155 -6.05 -5.66 -21.94
N VAL A 156 -4.80 -6.06 -21.79
CA VAL A 156 -4.33 -6.87 -20.66
C VAL A 156 -3.11 -6.22 -20.03
N ASP A 157 -3.10 -6.21 -18.71
CA ASP A 157 -1.98 -5.81 -17.87
C ASP A 157 -1.30 -7.08 -17.31
N MET A 158 0.04 -7.10 -17.34
CA MET A 158 0.85 -8.23 -16.90
C MET A 158 1.33 -8.01 -15.47
N LYS A 159 1.20 -9.06 -14.64
CA LYS A 159 1.62 -9.01 -13.23
C LYS A 159 2.33 -10.29 -12.82
N SER A 160 3.58 -10.14 -12.40
CA SER A 160 4.38 -11.26 -11.86
C SER A 160 3.94 -11.72 -10.45
N SER A 161 2.80 -11.24 -9.95
CA SER A 161 2.28 -11.56 -8.61
C SER A 161 1.51 -12.88 -8.57
N ALA A 162 1.35 -13.40 -7.35
CA ALA A 162 0.59 -14.62 -7.07
C ALA A 162 -0.93 -14.46 -7.30
N THR A 163 -1.46 -13.25 -7.13
CA THR A 163 -2.88 -12.93 -7.34
C THR A 163 -3.03 -11.61 -8.09
N GLU A 164 -4.15 -11.48 -8.77
CA GLU A 164 -4.68 -10.24 -9.28
C GLU A 164 -5.27 -9.38 -8.14
N LYS A 165 -5.30 -8.06 -8.34
CA LYS A 165 -5.78 -7.10 -7.35
C LYS A 165 -6.72 -6.08 -7.98
N ILE A 166 -7.57 -5.47 -7.17
CA ILE A 166 -8.57 -4.49 -7.63
C ILE A 166 -7.90 -3.31 -8.33
N GLU A 167 -6.76 -2.82 -7.83
CA GLU A 167 -6.02 -1.72 -8.44
C GLU A 167 -5.52 -2.04 -9.86
N HIS A 168 -5.30 -3.32 -10.21
CA HIS A 168 -4.91 -3.73 -11.55
C HIS A 168 -6.13 -3.72 -12.49
N ARG A 169 -7.30 -4.20 -12.01
CA ARG A 169 -8.55 -4.18 -12.79
C ARG A 169 -8.96 -2.75 -13.16
N LEU A 170 -8.81 -1.83 -12.21
CA LEU A 170 -9.06 -0.41 -12.47
C LEU A 170 -8.07 0.17 -13.49
N GLN A 171 -6.78 -0.22 -13.45
CA GLN A 171 -5.79 0.22 -14.42
C GLN A 171 -6.19 -0.13 -15.87
N VAL A 172 -6.60 -1.38 -16.10
CA VAL A 172 -7.06 -1.82 -17.43
C VAL A 172 -8.40 -1.21 -17.82
N ALA A 173 -9.29 -0.87 -16.87
CA ALA A 173 -10.50 -0.11 -17.15
C ALA A 173 -10.19 1.31 -17.71
N PHE A 174 -9.16 1.99 -17.20
CA PHE A 174 -8.70 3.24 -17.80
C PHE A 174 -8.13 3.05 -19.21
N TYR A 175 -7.35 1.99 -19.45
CA TYR A 175 -6.90 1.68 -20.81
C TYR A 175 -8.06 1.37 -21.76
N ARG A 176 -9.10 0.69 -21.28
CA ARG A 176 -10.35 0.47 -22.04
C ARG A 176 -10.98 1.80 -22.44
N GLU A 177 -11.10 2.76 -21.53
CA GLU A 177 -11.67 4.08 -21.84
C GLU A 177 -10.81 4.84 -22.87
N MET A 178 -9.48 4.80 -22.72
CA MET A 178 -8.56 5.35 -23.70
C MET A 178 -8.75 4.71 -25.09
N LEU A 179 -8.89 3.39 -25.17
CA LEU A 179 -9.07 2.68 -26.43
C LEU A 179 -10.44 2.94 -27.07
N ARG A 180 -11.52 2.95 -26.27
CA ARG A 180 -12.87 3.31 -26.75
C ARG A 180 -12.85 4.71 -27.37
N THR A 181 -12.25 5.68 -26.68
CA THR A 181 -12.11 7.05 -27.17
C THR A 181 -11.28 7.10 -28.44
N LEU A 182 -10.10 6.47 -28.45
CA LEU A 182 -9.20 6.43 -29.61
C LEU A 182 -9.87 5.86 -30.86
N PHE A 183 -10.58 4.72 -30.74
CA PHE A 183 -11.26 4.10 -31.88
C PHE A 183 -12.48 4.89 -32.35
N ALA A 184 -13.25 5.45 -31.41
CA ALA A 184 -14.42 6.28 -31.73
C ALA A 184 -14.02 7.55 -32.50
N GLU A 185 -13.01 8.29 -32.03
CA GLU A 185 -12.48 9.47 -32.71
C GLU A 185 -11.91 9.15 -34.10
N ALA A 186 -11.29 7.98 -34.23
CA ALA A 186 -10.71 7.51 -35.49
C ALA A 186 -11.74 6.89 -36.46
N GLY A 187 -13.02 6.80 -36.06
CA GLY A 187 -14.09 6.20 -36.85
C GLY A 187 -13.91 4.71 -37.14
N VAL A 188 -13.20 3.98 -36.27
CA VAL A 188 -12.98 2.53 -36.43
C VAL A 188 -14.02 1.79 -35.57
N PRO A 189 -14.97 1.07 -36.17
CA PRO A 189 -15.98 0.34 -35.41
C PRO A 189 -15.35 -0.83 -34.65
N VAL A 190 -15.59 -0.86 -33.35
CA VAL A 190 -15.18 -1.93 -32.43
C VAL A 190 -16.45 -2.48 -31.79
N ARG A 191 -16.61 -3.81 -31.82
CA ARG A 191 -17.74 -4.50 -31.19
C ARG A 191 -17.62 -4.44 -29.67
N GLU A 192 -16.44 -4.76 -29.15
CA GLU A 192 -16.17 -4.80 -27.72
C GLU A 192 -14.71 -4.43 -27.42
N VAL A 193 -14.51 -3.72 -26.29
CA VAL A 193 -13.20 -3.56 -25.66
C VAL A 193 -13.25 -4.25 -24.30
N ALA A 194 -12.77 -5.49 -24.26
CA ALA A 194 -12.62 -6.30 -23.05
C ALA A 194 -11.33 -5.92 -22.31
N ILE A 195 -11.30 -6.25 -21.02
CA ILE A 195 -10.16 -6.01 -20.13
C ILE A 195 -9.77 -7.32 -19.42
N GLY A 196 -8.49 -7.50 -19.15
CA GLY A 196 -8.04 -8.66 -18.38
C GLY A 196 -6.71 -8.45 -17.68
N ILE A 197 -6.37 -9.40 -16.80
CA ILE A 197 -5.10 -9.41 -16.07
C ILE A 197 -4.44 -10.76 -16.31
N LEU A 198 -3.21 -10.72 -16.83
CA LEU A 198 -2.38 -11.91 -16.98
C LEU A 198 -1.39 -11.96 -15.80
N TYR A 199 -1.49 -12.99 -14.98
CA TYR A 199 -0.67 -13.11 -13.77
C TYR A 199 -0.09 -14.51 -13.58
N ARG A 200 1.01 -14.59 -12.83
CA ARG A 200 1.76 -15.85 -12.63
C ARG A 200 0.96 -16.89 -11.84
N GLY A 201 0.23 -16.45 -10.82
CA GLY A 201 -0.47 -17.34 -9.90
C GLY A 201 0.41 -17.81 -8.72
N ALA A 202 -0.21 -18.20 -7.61
CA ALA A 202 0.49 -18.75 -6.46
C ALA A 202 0.99 -20.18 -6.72
N ALA A 203 2.13 -20.54 -6.11
CA ALA A 203 2.55 -21.93 -6.09
C ALA A 203 1.47 -22.77 -5.37
N HIS A 204 1.07 -23.90 -5.95
CA HIS A 204 0.03 -24.79 -5.40
C HIS A 204 -1.36 -24.15 -5.22
N ALA A 205 -1.69 -23.09 -5.97
CA ALA A 205 -3.00 -22.44 -5.92
C ALA A 205 -4.18 -23.44 -6.05
N LEU A 206 -4.06 -24.42 -6.96
CA LEU A 206 -5.11 -25.42 -7.20
C LEU A 206 -5.25 -26.47 -6.07
N GLU A 207 -4.18 -26.75 -5.34
CA GLU A 207 -4.17 -27.76 -4.26
C GLU A 207 -4.84 -27.24 -2.99
N THR A 208 -4.72 -25.93 -2.74
CA THR A 208 -5.29 -25.26 -1.57
C THR A 208 -6.67 -24.64 -1.83
N ALA A 209 -7.05 -24.49 -3.09
CA ALA A 209 -8.35 -23.95 -3.50
C ALA A 209 -9.52 -24.87 -3.16
N ASP A 210 -10.64 -24.24 -2.78
CA ASP A 210 -11.94 -24.90 -2.77
C ASP A 210 -12.43 -25.19 -4.21
N GLU A 211 -13.56 -25.88 -4.35
CA GLU A 211 -14.06 -26.30 -5.65
C GLU A 211 -14.40 -25.13 -6.58
N SER A 212 -14.95 -24.03 -6.04
CA SER A 212 -15.32 -22.86 -6.83
C SER A 212 -14.08 -22.13 -7.33
N GLU A 213 -13.09 -21.95 -6.45
CA GLU A 213 -11.85 -21.28 -6.79
C GLU A 213 -11.01 -22.13 -7.76
N ARG A 214 -11.00 -23.46 -7.59
CA ARG A 214 -10.34 -24.37 -8.53
C ARG A 214 -10.94 -24.25 -9.93
N GLN A 215 -12.27 -24.24 -10.02
CA GLN A 215 -12.98 -24.12 -11.29
C GLN A 215 -12.69 -22.78 -11.98
N ARG A 216 -12.60 -21.70 -11.19
CA ARG A 216 -12.19 -20.37 -11.66
C ARG A 216 -10.75 -20.37 -12.21
N LEU A 217 -9.79 -20.86 -11.42
CA LEU A 217 -8.37 -20.92 -11.81
C LEU A 217 -8.15 -21.78 -13.06
N GLU A 218 -8.90 -22.87 -13.22
CA GLU A 218 -8.86 -23.70 -14.43
C GLU A 218 -9.37 -22.94 -15.66
N GLN A 219 -10.44 -22.13 -15.51
CA GLN A 219 -10.94 -21.28 -16.59
C GLN A 219 -9.93 -20.19 -16.96
N GLU A 220 -9.29 -19.56 -15.98
CA GLU A 220 -8.29 -18.52 -16.20
C GLU A 220 -7.02 -19.09 -16.87
N ARG A 221 -6.59 -20.31 -16.50
CA ARG A 221 -5.49 -21.01 -17.18
C ARG A 221 -5.84 -21.37 -18.62
N ALA A 222 -7.05 -21.88 -18.85
CA ALA A 222 -7.54 -22.17 -20.19
C ALA A 222 -7.65 -20.89 -21.05
N ALA A 223 -7.99 -19.75 -20.45
CA ALA A 223 -8.00 -18.47 -21.12
C ALA A 223 -6.58 -18.00 -21.50
N ALA A 224 -5.60 -18.11 -20.60
CA ALA A 224 -4.21 -17.75 -20.89
C ALA A 224 -3.64 -18.58 -22.06
N GLU A 225 -3.90 -19.89 -22.06
CA GLU A 225 -3.51 -20.79 -23.13
C GLU A 225 -4.23 -20.46 -24.45
N ARG A 226 -5.54 -20.24 -24.40
CA ARG A 226 -6.33 -19.91 -25.59
C ARG A 226 -5.88 -18.60 -26.25
N TYR A 227 -5.72 -17.54 -25.47
CA TYR A 227 -5.47 -16.20 -26.00
C TYR A 227 -3.99 -15.95 -26.32
N PHE A 228 -3.07 -16.54 -25.55
CA PHE A 228 -1.65 -16.22 -25.62
C PHE A 228 -0.73 -17.46 -25.69
N GLY A 229 -1.26 -18.68 -25.66
CA GLY A 229 -0.46 -19.91 -25.64
C GLY A 229 0.30 -20.15 -24.33
N VAL A 230 0.05 -19.34 -23.30
CA VAL A 230 0.78 -19.38 -22.03
C VAL A 230 0.14 -20.42 -21.10
N THR A 231 0.94 -21.39 -20.64
CA THR A 231 0.47 -22.53 -19.82
C THR A 231 0.87 -22.43 -18.35
N ASP A 232 1.81 -21.54 -18.03
CA ASP A 232 2.36 -21.26 -16.71
C ASP A 232 1.87 -19.91 -16.13
N ALA A 233 0.68 -19.46 -16.56
CA ALA A 233 0.03 -18.25 -16.08
C ALA A 233 -1.50 -18.38 -16.11
N TYR A 234 -2.16 -17.39 -15.53
CA TYR A 234 -3.62 -17.26 -15.43
C TYR A 234 -4.07 -15.96 -16.09
N LEU A 235 -5.14 -16.00 -16.86
CA LEU A 235 -5.76 -14.82 -17.48
C LEU A 235 -7.17 -14.63 -16.94
N ASP A 236 -7.35 -13.65 -16.07
CA ASP A 236 -8.66 -13.17 -15.64
C ASP A 236 -9.20 -12.20 -16.70
N VAL A 237 -10.10 -12.69 -17.57
CA VAL A 237 -10.89 -11.84 -18.47
C VAL A 237 -12.14 -11.39 -17.71
N ILE A 238 -12.21 -10.09 -17.43
CA ILE A 238 -13.23 -9.55 -16.52
C ILE A 238 -14.59 -9.56 -17.22
N ALA A 239 -15.51 -10.39 -16.70
CA ALA A 239 -16.81 -10.64 -17.33
C ALA A 239 -17.74 -9.42 -17.41
N ASN A 240 -17.65 -8.48 -16.45
CA ASN A 240 -18.43 -7.25 -16.44
C ASN A 240 -17.50 -6.03 -16.37
N PRO A 241 -16.89 -5.62 -17.50
CA PRO A 241 -15.95 -4.50 -17.51
C PRO A 241 -16.65 -3.15 -17.31
N GLU A 242 -17.95 -3.07 -17.61
CA GLU A 242 -18.79 -1.87 -17.46
C GLU A 242 -18.99 -1.51 -15.98
N ALA A 243 -18.84 -2.48 -15.07
CA ALA A 243 -18.88 -2.25 -13.62
C ALA A 243 -17.79 -1.29 -13.11
N TYR A 244 -16.79 -0.95 -13.93
CA TYR A 244 -15.73 0.00 -13.58
C TYR A 244 -15.92 1.38 -14.22
N ASP A 245 -16.94 1.56 -15.08
CA ASP A 245 -17.15 2.82 -15.82
C ASP A 245 -17.51 3.97 -14.85
N ASP A 246 -18.27 3.66 -13.79
CA ASP A 246 -18.63 4.63 -12.75
C ASP A 246 -17.40 5.01 -11.89
N GLU A 247 -16.51 4.07 -11.58
CA GLU A 247 -15.25 4.35 -10.88
C GLU A 247 -14.30 5.20 -11.74
N VAL A 248 -14.17 4.89 -13.04
CA VAL A 248 -13.37 5.71 -13.97
C VAL A 248 -13.89 7.15 -13.99
N ARG A 249 -15.21 7.31 -14.06
CA ARG A 249 -15.89 8.61 -13.99
C ARG A 249 -15.66 9.31 -12.66
N ALA A 250 -15.87 8.63 -11.55
CA ALA A 250 -15.73 9.21 -10.21
C ALA A 250 -14.28 9.64 -9.91
N LEU A 251 -13.30 8.91 -10.43
CA LEU A 251 -11.88 9.17 -10.16
C LEU A 251 -11.28 10.23 -11.07
N VAL A 252 -11.65 10.28 -12.35
CA VAL A 252 -10.97 11.16 -13.33
C VAL A 252 -11.93 11.88 -14.27
N THR A 253 -12.75 11.14 -15.03
CA THR A 253 -13.39 11.70 -16.24
C THR A 253 -14.68 12.47 -15.96
N GLY A 254 -15.32 12.22 -14.82
CA GLY A 254 -16.54 12.90 -14.40
C GLY A 254 -16.31 14.32 -13.88
N PRO A 255 -17.32 15.20 -13.98
CA PRO A 255 -17.24 16.54 -13.41
C PRO A 255 -17.09 16.47 -11.88
N GLY A 256 -16.08 17.16 -11.35
CA GLY A 256 -15.82 17.14 -9.91
C GLY A 256 -15.28 15.81 -9.42
N SER A 257 -14.62 15.05 -10.29
CA SER A 257 -13.91 13.82 -9.96
C SER A 257 -12.88 14.01 -8.85
N VAL A 258 -12.39 12.92 -8.28
CA VAL A 258 -11.32 12.96 -7.28
C VAL A 258 -10.08 13.68 -7.83
N ALA A 259 -9.70 13.42 -9.08
CA ALA A 259 -8.57 14.08 -9.73
C ALA A 259 -8.81 15.60 -9.87
N ASP A 260 -10.02 16.03 -10.24
CA ASP A 260 -10.39 17.44 -10.31
C ASP A 260 -10.29 18.13 -8.93
N GLN A 261 -10.89 17.52 -7.91
CA GLN A 261 -10.89 18.04 -6.55
C GLN A 261 -9.46 18.20 -6.02
N VAL A 262 -8.65 17.13 -6.14
CA VAL A 262 -7.27 17.12 -5.64
C VAL A 262 -6.39 18.09 -6.42
N SER A 263 -6.59 18.22 -7.73
CA SER A 263 -5.84 19.16 -8.57
C SER A 263 -6.10 20.61 -8.15
N ALA A 264 -7.35 20.96 -7.87
CA ALA A 264 -7.77 22.30 -7.48
C ALA A 264 -7.44 22.67 -6.02
N GLU A 265 -7.32 21.67 -5.14
CA GLU A 265 -7.06 21.89 -3.71
C GLU A 265 -5.66 22.51 -3.47
N PRO A 266 -5.55 23.57 -2.63
CA PRO A 266 -4.26 24.11 -2.24
C PRO A 266 -3.41 23.02 -1.59
N PHE A 267 -2.13 22.92 -1.99
CA PHE A 267 -1.30 21.81 -1.55
C PHE A 267 -1.26 21.69 -0.02
N ALA A 268 -1.15 22.80 0.72
CA ALA A 268 -1.12 22.79 2.19
C ALA A 268 -2.38 22.17 2.84
N ASP A 269 -3.52 22.21 2.15
CA ASP A 269 -4.81 21.82 2.71
C ASP A 269 -5.18 20.35 2.40
N ILE A 270 -4.48 19.72 1.44
CA ILE A 270 -4.74 18.34 1.03
C ILE A 270 -4.59 17.39 2.22
N PRO A 271 -5.64 16.64 2.60
CA PRO A 271 -5.58 15.71 3.72
C PRO A 271 -4.58 14.58 3.49
N TRP A 272 -3.75 14.31 4.49
CA TRP A 272 -2.75 13.24 4.43
C TRP A 272 -2.18 12.88 5.80
N HIS A 273 -1.72 11.64 5.92
CA HIS A 273 -1.01 11.13 7.10
C HIS A 273 -0.02 10.04 6.70
N LEU A 274 1.09 9.92 7.43
CA LEU A 274 2.07 8.86 7.22
C LEU A 274 1.55 7.56 7.85
N THR A 275 1.44 6.51 7.06
CA THR A 275 1.09 5.16 7.55
C THR A 275 1.93 4.13 6.81
N TYR A 276 1.72 2.84 7.09
CA TYR A 276 2.40 1.73 6.39
C TYR A 276 2.24 1.80 4.86
N LYS A 277 1.18 2.46 4.33
CA LYS A 277 1.01 2.67 2.89
C LYS A 277 2.18 3.45 2.27
N CYS A 278 2.83 4.31 3.06
CA CYS A 278 3.91 5.18 2.61
C CYS A 278 5.17 4.39 2.25
N ASP A 279 5.39 3.19 2.78
CA ASP A 279 6.55 2.36 2.42
C ASP A 279 6.53 1.91 0.96
N GLY A 280 5.34 1.88 0.33
CA GLY A 280 5.17 1.62 -1.09
C GLY A 280 5.07 2.87 -1.97
N CYS A 281 5.22 4.07 -1.41
CA CYS A 281 4.99 5.34 -2.10
C CYS A 281 6.30 5.98 -2.58
N LEU A 282 6.35 6.34 -3.87
CA LEU A 282 7.49 7.03 -4.49
C LEU A 282 7.86 8.35 -3.79
N TYR A 283 6.90 9.00 -3.12
CA TYR A 283 7.05 10.30 -2.48
C TYR A 283 7.21 10.23 -0.95
N ASN A 284 7.48 9.05 -0.39
CA ASN A 284 7.61 8.88 1.06
C ASN A 284 8.67 9.84 1.66
N GLU A 285 9.85 9.91 1.05
CA GLU A 285 10.94 10.78 1.51
C GLU A 285 10.53 12.27 1.52
N PHE A 286 9.81 12.71 0.48
CA PHE A 286 9.25 14.06 0.41
C PHE A 286 8.32 14.33 1.60
N CYS A 287 7.34 13.43 1.83
CA CYS A 287 6.34 13.58 2.87
C CYS A 287 6.95 13.50 4.28
N MET A 288 7.91 12.59 4.51
CA MET A 288 8.65 12.45 5.77
C MET A 288 9.45 13.72 6.09
N LYS A 289 10.23 14.22 5.13
CA LYS A 289 11.00 15.45 5.28
C LYS A 289 10.10 16.65 5.53
N TRP A 290 8.99 16.75 4.78
CA TRP A 290 8.01 17.81 4.97
C TRP A 290 7.40 17.75 6.36
N ALA A 291 6.98 16.56 6.82
CA ALA A 291 6.41 16.38 8.16
C ALA A 291 7.39 16.88 9.25
N ALA A 292 8.64 16.44 9.17
CA ALA A 292 9.68 16.79 10.13
C ALA A 292 9.96 18.30 10.18
N GLN A 293 10.01 18.96 9.02
CA GLN A 293 10.25 20.41 8.94
C GLN A 293 9.09 21.24 9.51
N HIS A 294 7.86 20.72 9.49
CA HIS A 294 6.66 21.43 9.93
C HIS A 294 6.15 20.98 11.30
N ASP A 295 6.88 20.09 11.99
CA ASP A 295 6.45 19.43 13.23
C ASP A 295 5.04 18.80 13.11
N ASP A 296 4.71 18.25 11.94
CA ASP A 296 3.36 17.82 11.60
C ASP A 296 2.97 16.54 12.35
N LEU A 297 1.69 16.45 12.73
CA LEU A 297 1.08 15.31 13.42
C LEU A 297 1.28 13.96 12.71
N SER A 298 1.60 13.97 11.41
CA SER A 298 2.01 12.80 10.61
C SER A 298 3.19 12.02 11.18
N LEU A 299 4.01 12.62 12.02
CA LEU A 299 5.14 11.94 12.65
C LEU A 299 4.73 11.02 13.81
N LEU A 300 3.46 11.06 14.24
CA LEU A 300 2.97 10.29 15.37
C LEU A 300 2.49 8.90 14.89
N PRO A 301 3.16 7.81 15.32
CA PRO A 301 2.79 6.48 14.88
C PRO A 301 1.43 6.06 15.45
N HIS A 302 0.62 5.39 14.62
CA HIS A 302 -0.75 4.93 14.91
C HIS A 302 -1.77 6.05 15.21
N LEU A 303 -1.45 7.29 14.83
CA LEU A 303 -2.47 8.29 14.56
C LEU A 303 -3.15 7.94 13.22
N THR A 304 -4.43 8.22 13.09
CA THR A 304 -5.18 8.02 11.83
C THR A 304 -5.38 9.34 11.10
N ASP A 305 -5.62 9.27 9.78
CA ASP A 305 -5.96 10.44 8.96
C ASP A 305 -7.18 11.20 9.54
N HIS A 306 -8.16 10.47 10.08
CA HIS A 306 -9.35 11.06 10.73
C HIS A 306 -9.04 11.74 12.07
N GLU A 307 -8.20 11.14 12.91
CA GLU A 307 -7.76 11.76 14.16
C GLU A 307 -6.92 13.00 13.90
N LYS A 308 -5.99 12.94 12.93
CA LYS A 308 -5.22 14.12 12.50
C LYS A 308 -6.15 15.24 12.04
N ALA A 309 -7.14 14.94 11.19
CA ALA A 309 -8.12 15.93 10.76
C ALA A 309 -8.95 16.49 11.94
N GLY A 310 -9.30 15.64 12.91
CA GLY A 310 -9.98 16.06 14.15
C GLY A 310 -9.13 17.00 15.00
N LEU A 311 -7.85 16.68 15.20
CA LEU A 311 -6.88 17.52 15.91
C LEU A 311 -6.70 18.88 15.22
N LEU A 312 -6.53 18.88 13.90
CA LEU A 312 -6.41 20.11 13.11
C LEU A 312 -7.66 20.99 13.24
N ARG A 313 -8.87 20.42 13.14
CA ARG A 313 -10.12 21.17 13.38
C ARG A 313 -10.24 21.70 14.81
N ALA A 314 -9.65 20.98 15.76
CA ALA A 314 -9.56 21.43 17.15
C ALA A 314 -8.41 22.42 17.38
N GLY A 315 -7.66 22.83 16.35
CA GLY A 315 -6.58 23.82 16.45
C GLY A 315 -5.25 23.26 16.94
N VAL A 316 -5.09 21.94 17.01
CA VAL A 316 -3.81 21.27 17.30
C VAL A 316 -3.15 20.94 15.97
N ALA A 317 -2.09 21.66 15.62
CA ALA A 317 -1.42 21.53 14.33
C ALA A 317 -0.10 20.75 14.40
N THR A 318 0.60 20.82 15.54
CA THR A 318 1.94 20.24 15.67
C THR A 318 2.02 19.12 16.69
N THR A 319 3.04 18.26 16.58
CA THR A 319 3.28 17.23 17.59
C THR A 319 3.64 17.85 18.94
N ARG A 320 4.30 19.02 18.97
CA ARG A 320 4.57 19.75 20.21
C ARG A 320 3.29 20.28 20.86
N ASP A 321 2.36 20.84 20.09
CA ASP A 321 1.08 21.34 20.62
C ASP A 321 0.30 20.23 21.31
N LEU A 322 0.28 19.03 20.72
CA LEU A 322 -0.35 17.86 21.31
C LEU A 322 0.41 17.36 22.55
N ALA A 323 1.74 17.24 22.47
CA ALA A 323 2.57 16.74 23.57
C ALA A 323 2.47 17.58 24.85
N THR A 324 2.19 18.87 24.69
CA THR A 324 2.10 19.86 25.78
C THR A 324 0.66 20.18 26.18
N LEU A 325 -0.33 19.49 25.61
CA LEU A 325 -1.75 19.69 25.95
C LEU A 325 -2.05 19.17 27.36
N LEU A 326 -1.48 18.02 27.70
CA LEU A 326 -1.57 17.42 29.02
C LEU A 326 -0.17 17.24 29.62
N GLU A 327 -0.09 17.31 30.94
CA GLU A 327 1.12 17.11 31.72
C GLU A 327 0.94 15.97 32.74
N PRO A 328 2.04 15.29 33.13
CA PRO A 328 2.01 14.32 34.22
C PRO A 328 1.48 14.95 35.51
N ALA A 329 0.60 14.22 36.20
CA ALA A 329 0.20 14.60 37.55
C ALA A 329 1.42 14.56 38.49
N ARG A 330 1.36 15.32 39.58
CA ARG A 330 2.37 15.26 40.64
C ARG A 330 1.86 14.47 41.83
N LEU A 331 2.69 13.56 42.32
CA LEU A 331 2.47 12.84 43.57
C LEU A 331 2.71 13.78 44.78
N PRO A 332 2.22 13.42 45.98
CA PRO A 332 2.37 14.25 47.18
C PRO A 332 3.83 14.56 47.56
N ASP A 333 4.77 13.70 47.17
CA ASP A 333 6.22 13.86 47.38
C ASP A 333 6.89 14.74 46.31
N GLY A 334 6.12 15.23 45.33
CA GLY A 334 6.60 16.06 44.23
C GLY A 334 7.11 15.28 43.01
N ALA A 335 7.13 13.95 43.04
CA ALA A 335 7.50 13.14 41.90
C ALA A 335 6.41 13.16 40.80
N GLU A 336 6.81 12.99 39.54
CA GLU A 336 5.86 12.91 38.43
C GLU A 336 5.21 11.51 38.36
N ASP A 337 3.88 11.49 38.37
CA ASP A 337 3.10 10.33 37.95
C ASP A 337 2.89 10.37 36.44
N LEU A 338 3.79 9.70 35.71
CA LEU A 338 3.73 9.64 34.25
C LEU A 338 2.56 8.80 33.71
N LYS A 339 1.82 8.06 34.55
CA LYS A 339 0.65 7.27 34.11
C LYS A 339 -0.62 8.09 34.10
N THR A 340 -0.69 9.15 34.91
CA THR A 340 -1.87 10.01 35.04
C THR A 340 -1.59 11.35 34.39
N LEU A 341 -2.27 11.66 33.28
CA LEU A 341 -2.19 12.95 32.62
C LEU A 341 -3.31 13.89 33.08
N ARG A 342 -3.01 15.18 33.21
CA ARG A 342 -3.97 16.25 33.48
C ARG A 342 -3.78 17.39 32.49
N PRO A 343 -4.80 18.21 32.20
CA PRO A 343 -4.62 19.39 31.37
C PRO A 343 -3.48 20.27 31.90
N ALA A 344 -2.61 20.71 30.99
CA ALA A 344 -1.53 21.64 31.35
C ALA A 344 -2.13 22.98 31.80
N ALA A 345 -1.46 23.65 32.73
CA ALA A 345 -1.92 24.91 33.30
C ALA A 345 -2.24 25.95 32.20
N GLY A 346 -3.48 26.47 32.20
CA GLY A 346 -3.96 27.44 31.22
C GLY A 346 -4.47 26.84 29.90
N ARG A 347 -4.41 25.51 29.74
CA ARG A 347 -4.94 24.77 28.57
C ARG A 347 -6.16 23.92 28.90
N GLU A 348 -6.76 24.10 30.07
CA GLU A 348 -7.93 23.34 30.53
C GLU A 348 -9.12 23.44 29.55
N PRO A 349 -9.52 24.63 29.07
CA PRO A 349 -10.63 24.73 28.11
C PRO A 349 -10.32 24.07 26.76
N GLU A 350 -9.05 24.11 26.35
CA GLU A 350 -8.59 23.49 25.11
C GLU A 350 -8.62 21.96 25.21
N ALA A 351 -8.08 21.41 26.30
CA ALA A 351 -8.08 19.98 26.58
C ALA A 351 -9.52 19.44 26.69
N GLU A 352 -10.43 20.17 27.34
CA GLU A 352 -11.84 19.77 27.43
C GLU A 352 -12.52 19.74 26.05
N ARG A 353 -12.26 20.74 25.19
CA ARG A 353 -12.79 20.78 23.83
C ARG A 353 -12.25 19.64 22.97
N ILE A 354 -10.95 19.36 23.04
CA ILE A 354 -10.32 18.27 22.28
C ILE A 354 -10.82 16.91 22.77
N ALA A 355 -10.99 16.73 24.09
CA ALA A 355 -11.56 15.52 24.67
C ALA A 355 -12.99 15.22 24.19
N LYS A 356 -13.73 16.25 23.76
CA LYS A 356 -15.09 16.11 23.17
C LYS A 356 -15.07 15.98 21.64
N THR A 357 -13.90 16.07 21.00
CA THR A 357 -13.78 16.01 19.53
C THR A 357 -13.73 14.57 19.05
N TRP A 358 -14.67 14.16 18.20
CA TRP A 358 -14.61 12.86 17.54
C TRP A 358 -13.64 12.88 16.34
N PRO A 359 -12.81 11.84 16.12
CA PRO A 359 -12.65 10.61 16.92
C PRO A 359 -11.56 10.70 18.01
N VAL A 360 -10.99 11.88 18.28
CA VAL A 360 -9.82 12.08 19.13
C VAL A 360 -10.08 11.77 20.61
N GLY A 361 -11.23 12.19 21.14
CA GLY A 361 -11.55 12.17 22.57
C GLY A 361 -11.21 10.87 23.31
N PRO A 362 -11.72 9.72 22.85
CA PRO A 362 -11.46 8.42 23.48
C PRO A 362 -9.96 8.05 23.60
N ARG A 363 -9.11 8.55 22.71
CA ARG A 363 -7.68 8.25 22.64
C ARG A 363 -6.77 9.42 23.02
N LEU A 364 -7.32 10.54 23.50
CA LEU A 364 -6.55 11.77 23.68
C LEU A 364 -5.26 11.57 24.49
N GLU A 365 -5.35 10.95 25.67
CA GLU A 365 -4.16 10.69 26.50
C GLU A 365 -3.15 9.76 25.83
N GLU A 366 -3.60 8.75 25.09
CA GLU A 366 -2.72 7.87 24.31
C GLU A 366 -1.94 8.69 23.28
N LEU A 367 -2.65 9.54 22.52
CA LEU A 367 -2.07 10.40 21.50
C LEU A 367 -1.09 11.41 22.13
N VAL A 368 -1.38 11.94 23.31
CA VAL A 368 -0.46 12.82 24.06
C VAL A 368 0.78 12.05 24.51
N HIS A 369 0.66 10.83 25.04
CA HIS A 369 1.83 10.01 25.39
C HIS A 369 2.74 9.74 24.19
N ARG A 370 2.15 9.39 23.04
CA ARG A 370 2.88 9.20 21.78
C ARG A 370 3.60 10.48 21.35
N ALA A 371 2.90 11.61 21.39
CA ALA A 371 3.47 12.91 21.06
C ALA A 371 4.63 13.28 21.99
N ARG A 372 4.48 13.12 23.31
CA ARG A 372 5.54 13.36 24.29
C ARG A 372 6.76 12.46 24.06
N ARG A 373 6.53 11.17 23.74
CA ARG A 373 7.63 10.23 23.43
C ARG A 373 8.39 10.65 22.17
N TYR A 374 7.67 11.04 21.12
CA TYR A 374 8.28 11.56 19.89
C TYR A 374 9.05 12.85 20.17
N ARG A 375 8.45 13.85 20.81
CA ARG A 375 9.11 15.13 21.12
C ARG A 375 10.34 14.95 22.00
N LYS A 376 10.31 14.03 22.98
CA LYS A 376 11.49 13.65 23.78
C LYS A 376 12.61 13.10 22.91
N SER A 377 12.32 12.28 21.90
CA SER A 377 13.35 11.78 20.97
C SER A 377 13.92 12.88 20.07
N GLN A 378 13.14 13.95 19.81
CA GLN A 378 13.60 15.16 19.13
C GLN A 378 14.40 16.12 20.05
N GLY A 379 14.57 15.79 21.34
CA GLY A 379 15.35 16.58 22.29
C GLY A 379 14.54 17.58 23.13
N ASP A 380 13.20 17.57 23.07
CA ASP A 380 12.39 18.41 23.96
C ASP A 380 12.53 17.94 25.42
N ALA A 381 12.56 18.89 26.35
CA ALA A 381 12.63 18.64 27.80
C ALA A 381 11.27 18.17 28.35
N LEU A 382 10.84 16.97 27.95
CA LEU A 382 9.58 16.35 28.34
C LEU A 382 9.81 14.98 28.97
N SER A 383 9.10 14.69 30.05
CA SER A 383 8.97 13.33 30.58
C SER A 383 7.96 12.53 29.75
N ALA A 384 8.31 11.28 29.44
CA ALA A 384 7.49 10.37 28.66
C ALA A 384 7.76 8.93 29.11
N LEU A 385 6.69 8.12 29.11
CA LEU A 385 6.78 6.68 29.31
C LEU A 385 7.49 6.00 28.12
N HIS A 386 8.07 4.82 28.39
CA HIS A 386 8.67 3.96 27.37
C HIS A 386 7.64 3.02 26.71
N TYR A 387 6.41 3.00 27.24
CA TYR A 387 5.27 2.22 26.76
C TYR A 387 4.01 3.09 26.84
N ILE A 388 2.91 2.62 26.25
CA ILE A 388 1.61 3.28 26.35
C ILE A 388 0.82 2.62 27.49
N PRO A 389 0.35 3.38 28.51
CA PRO A 389 -0.47 2.84 29.57
C PRO A 389 -1.71 2.11 29.04
N SER A 390 -1.95 0.89 29.54
CA SER A 390 -3.18 0.17 29.24
C SER A 390 -4.37 0.88 29.89
N LYS A 391 -5.40 1.17 29.08
CA LYS A 391 -6.70 1.69 29.55
C LYS A 391 -7.79 0.62 29.63
N GLY A 392 -7.44 -0.67 29.46
CA GLY A 392 -8.41 -1.76 29.40
C GLY A 392 -9.19 -1.88 28.09
N TYR A 393 -8.92 -1.03 27.10
CA TYR A 393 -9.45 -1.14 25.74
C TYR A 393 -8.43 -1.85 24.84
N GLY A 394 -8.30 -3.16 25.01
CA GLY A 394 -7.46 -3.99 24.15
C GLY A 394 -7.99 -5.41 24.13
N SER A 395 -7.75 -6.12 23.02
CA SER A 395 -7.97 -7.57 22.94
C SER A 395 -6.96 -8.36 23.77
N LEU A 396 -5.91 -7.69 24.28
CA LEU A 396 -4.88 -8.31 25.09
C LEU A 396 -5.44 -8.70 26.47
N PRO A 397 -5.16 -9.91 26.95
CA PRO A 397 -5.64 -10.38 28.24
C PRO A 397 -5.10 -9.51 29.36
N PHE A 398 -6.03 -9.01 30.18
CA PHE A 398 -5.75 -8.25 31.38
C PHE A 398 -5.01 -9.13 32.39
N SER A 399 -4.00 -8.57 33.04
CA SER A 399 -3.22 -9.23 34.09
C SER A 399 -3.15 -8.34 35.31
N SER A 400 -3.43 -8.93 36.46
CA SER A 400 -3.45 -8.35 37.79
C SER A 400 -3.20 -9.48 38.80
N PRO A 401 -2.94 -9.16 40.09
CA PRO A 401 -2.85 -10.20 41.11
C PRO A 401 -4.10 -11.11 41.13
N GLU A 402 -5.28 -10.58 40.84
CA GLU A 402 -6.56 -11.29 40.91
C GLU A 402 -6.96 -11.98 39.58
N GLN A 403 -6.46 -11.51 38.45
CA GLN A 403 -6.82 -12.00 37.12
C GLN A 403 -5.58 -12.26 36.27
N ASN A 404 -5.37 -13.51 35.85
CA ASN A 404 -4.20 -13.96 35.08
C ASN A 404 -2.85 -13.50 35.69
N PRO A 405 -2.57 -13.77 36.98
CA PRO A 405 -1.36 -13.29 37.64
C PRO A 405 -0.06 -13.82 37.03
N ASN A 406 -0.13 -14.97 36.35
CA ASN A 406 0.99 -15.70 35.76
C ASN A 406 0.99 -15.67 34.23
N LEU A 407 0.25 -14.75 33.60
CA LEU A 407 0.07 -14.68 32.15
C LEU A 407 1.41 -14.71 31.39
N VAL A 408 1.51 -15.62 30.42
CA VAL A 408 2.58 -15.64 29.43
C VAL A 408 2.08 -15.03 28.13
N ARG A 409 2.82 -14.05 27.61
CA ARG A 409 2.55 -13.42 26.32
C ARG A 409 3.65 -13.78 25.34
N VAL A 410 3.26 -14.22 24.15
CA VAL A 410 4.15 -14.57 23.05
C VAL A 410 3.89 -13.60 21.91
N TYR A 411 4.84 -12.71 21.64
CA TYR A 411 4.78 -11.79 20.50
C TYR A 411 5.52 -12.44 19.33
N ILE A 412 4.84 -12.65 18.22
CA ILE A 412 5.37 -13.33 17.04
C ILE A 412 5.62 -12.29 15.94
N ASP A 413 6.76 -12.40 15.26
CA ASP A 413 7.05 -11.61 14.06
C ASP A 413 7.63 -12.55 13.00
N ALA A 414 7.07 -12.53 11.79
CA ALA A 414 7.46 -13.41 10.69
C ALA A 414 7.79 -12.59 9.45
N GLN A 415 8.90 -12.95 8.79
CA GLN A 415 9.36 -12.31 7.57
C GLN A 415 9.18 -13.26 6.39
N HIS A 416 8.74 -12.66 5.28
CA HIS A 416 8.20 -13.37 4.14
C HIS A 416 9.00 -13.06 2.87
N ASP A 417 9.36 -14.09 2.12
CA ASP A 417 9.88 -13.99 0.77
C ASP A 417 8.71 -13.87 -0.21
N TYR A 418 8.44 -12.64 -0.62
CA TYR A 418 7.36 -12.32 -1.55
C TYR A 418 7.57 -12.84 -2.98
N LEU A 419 8.77 -13.30 -3.35
CA LEU A 419 9.02 -13.85 -4.69
C LEU A 419 8.54 -15.29 -4.80
N ASN A 420 8.74 -16.07 -3.74
CA ASN A 420 8.45 -17.50 -3.71
C ASN A 420 7.24 -17.86 -2.83
N ASP A 421 6.67 -16.88 -2.13
CA ASP A 421 5.54 -17.05 -1.20
C ASP A 421 5.87 -18.01 -0.05
N ARG A 422 6.98 -17.72 0.65
CA ARG A 422 7.57 -18.59 1.69
C ARG A 422 8.12 -17.78 2.87
N MET A 423 8.09 -18.32 4.08
CA MET A 423 8.75 -17.73 5.25
C MET A 423 10.24 -18.06 5.30
N TYR A 424 11.07 -17.05 5.59
CA TYR A 424 12.52 -17.23 5.73
C TYR A 424 13.07 -16.85 7.11
N LEU A 425 12.32 -16.08 7.91
CA LEU A 425 12.68 -15.73 9.28
C LEU A 425 11.42 -15.66 10.14
N ILE A 426 11.50 -16.19 11.36
CA ILE A 426 10.42 -16.09 12.34
C ILE A 426 11.01 -15.90 13.73
N GLY A 427 10.46 -14.95 14.47
CA GLY A 427 10.87 -14.56 15.81
C GLY A 427 9.70 -14.64 16.79
N ALA A 428 10.02 -14.95 18.05
CA ALA A 428 9.11 -14.85 19.17
C ALA A 428 9.78 -14.10 20.33
N LEU A 429 9.05 -13.15 20.93
CA LEU A 429 9.36 -12.65 22.26
C LEU A 429 8.38 -13.24 23.27
N VAL A 430 8.89 -14.03 24.20
CA VAL A 430 8.10 -14.65 25.27
C VAL A 430 8.32 -13.88 26.56
N THR A 431 7.24 -13.42 27.19
CA THR A 431 7.27 -12.67 28.46
C THR A 431 6.31 -13.30 29.46
N GLY A 432 6.78 -13.54 30.68
CA GLY A 432 5.98 -14.05 31.80
C GLY A 432 5.68 -12.97 32.83
N ASN A 433 4.45 -12.93 33.31
CA ASN A 433 4.07 -12.14 34.48
C ASN A 433 4.28 -12.93 35.78
N ALA A 434 4.46 -12.19 36.88
CA ALA A 434 4.44 -12.72 38.24
C ALA A 434 3.57 -11.79 39.11
N GLY A 435 2.52 -12.35 39.73
CA GLY A 435 1.61 -11.56 40.57
C GLY A 435 0.88 -10.45 39.82
N GLY A 436 0.62 -10.63 38.52
CA GLY A 436 -0.06 -9.64 37.68
C GLY A 436 0.86 -8.66 36.97
N GLU A 437 2.13 -8.59 37.35
CA GLU A 437 3.09 -7.63 36.81
C GLU A 437 4.11 -8.31 35.90
N PRO A 438 4.58 -7.65 34.81
CA PRO A 438 5.67 -8.16 33.99
C PRO A 438 6.98 -8.28 34.78
N ASP A 439 7.66 -9.42 34.70
CA ASP A 439 8.98 -9.64 35.29
C ASP A 439 10.07 -9.58 34.20
N PRO A 440 10.99 -8.59 34.21
CA PRO A 440 12.07 -8.50 33.25
C PRO A 440 12.98 -9.74 33.19
N ALA A 441 13.10 -10.51 34.28
CA ALA A 441 13.89 -11.74 34.31
C ALA A 441 13.20 -12.91 33.57
N ARG A 442 11.87 -12.84 33.40
CA ARG A 442 11.02 -13.84 32.74
C ARG A 442 10.75 -13.47 31.29
N ARG A 443 11.84 -13.21 30.57
CA ARG A 443 11.82 -12.80 29.17
C ARG A 443 12.78 -13.65 28.35
N ARG A 444 12.31 -14.17 27.21
CA ARG A 444 13.11 -14.95 26.25
C ARG A 444 12.82 -14.50 24.84
N SER A 445 13.85 -14.46 24.01
CA SER A 445 13.75 -14.19 22.58
C SER A 445 14.17 -15.45 21.82
N VAL A 446 13.33 -15.89 20.89
CA VAL A 446 13.59 -16.99 19.97
C VAL A 446 13.61 -16.41 18.57
N VAL A 447 14.63 -16.70 17.77
CA VAL A 447 14.72 -16.25 16.38
C VAL A 447 15.31 -17.37 15.55
N GLU A 448 14.60 -17.77 14.51
CA GLU A 448 15.03 -18.77 13.54
C GLU A 448 15.02 -18.17 12.15
N MET A 449 16.00 -18.55 11.32
CA MET A 449 16.16 -18.06 9.95
C MET A 449 16.70 -19.16 9.04
N THR A 450 16.30 -19.18 7.77
CA THR A 450 16.87 -20.08 6.76
C THR A 450 18.27 -19.63 6.35
N ALA A 451 19.12 -20.58 5.94
CA ALA A 451 20.48 -20.27 5.48
C ALA A 451 20.55 -19.76 4.02
N ALA A 452 19.48 -19.95 3.26
CA ALA A 452 19.34 -19.60 1.84
C ALA A 452 17.88 -19.20 1.57
N PRO A 453 17.55 -18.65 0.37
CA PRO A 453 16.17 -18.44 -0.03
C PRO A 453 15.33 -19.70 0.21
N PRO A 454 14.17 -19.58 0.88
CA PRO A 454 13.42 -20.73 1.33
C PRO A 454 12.82 -21.50 0.15
N ASP A 455 12.99 -22.83 0.20
CA ASP A 455 12.16 -23.79 -0.51
C ASP A 455 11.16 -24.44 0.47
N GLU A 456 10.30 -25.33 -0.03
CA GLU A 456 9.30 -26.01 0.80
C GLU A 456 9.90 -26.78 1.97
N ALA A 457 11.02 -27.47 1.74
CA ALA A 457 11.65 -28.30 2.75
C ALA A 457 12.27 -27.45 3.87
N SER A 458 12.95 -26.37 3.51
CA SER A 458 13.62 -25.47 4.45
C SER A 458 12.63 -24.59 5.24
N GLU A 459 11.53 -24.15 4.63
CA GLU A 459 10.44 -23.47 5.34
C GLU A 459 9.80 -24.39 6.40
N ARG A 460 9.53 -25.65 6.04
CA ARG A 460 9.01 -26.64 6.99
C ARG A 460 9.97 -26.83 8.15
N GLU A 461 11.28 -26.98 7.87
CA GLU A 461 12.28 -27.18 8.92
C GLU A 461 12.40 -25.94 9.83
N LEU A 462 12.35 -24.74 9.25
CA LEU A 462 12.32 -23.47 9.98
C LEU A 462 11.16 -23.44 11.00
N LEU A 463 9.95 -23.75 10.54
CA LEU A 463 8.75 -23.74 11.39
C LEU A 463 8.87 -24.73 12.55
N VAL A 464 9.33 -25.95 12.29
CA VAL A 464 9.48 -26.98 13.33
C VAL A 464 10.48 -26.53 14.39
N ARG A 465 11.67 -26.05 13.99
CA ARG A 465 12.69 -25.57 14.93
C ARG A 465 12.18 -24.41 15.78
N TRP A 466 11.48 -23.46 15.16
CA TRP A 466 10.95 -22.30 15.85
C TRP A 466 9.84 -22.66 16.85
N ILE A 467 8.91 -23.56 16.48
CA ILE A 467 7.86 -24.04 17.38
C ILE A 467 8.48 -24.71 18.62
N ASP A 468 9.44 -25.61 18.41
CA ASP A 468 10.12 -26.32 19.50
C ASP A 468 10.84 -25.36 20.46
N ALA A 469 11.58 -24.39 19.91
CA ALA A 469 12.29 -23.39 20.70
C ALA A 469 11.33 -22.46 21.46
N THR A 470 10.21 -22.07 20.85
CA THR A 470 9.19 -21.22 21.46
C THR A 470 8.48 -21.92 22.61
N ILE A 471 8.12 -23.20 22.46
CA ILE A 471 7.53 -24.00 23.53
C ILE A 471 8.48 -24.10 24.73
N ARG A 472 9.78 -24.32 24.50
CA ARG A 472 10.79 -24.33 25.58
C ARG A 472 10.87 -22.98 26.29
N ALA A 473 10.90 -21.88 25.53
CA ALA A 473 10.92 -20.54 26.10
C ALA A 473 9.67 -20.23 26.95
N ILE A 474 8.48 -20.70 26.54
CA ILE A 474 7.25 -20.58 27.34
C ILE A 474 7.40 -21.29 28.70
N ILE A 475 7.91 -22.52 28.69
CA ILE A 475 8.13 -23.30 29.92
C ILE A 475 9.13 -22.60 30.84
N GLU A 476 10.20 -22.00 30.28
CA GLU A 476 11.21 -21.29 31.07
C GLU A 476 10.70 -20.01 31.75
N VAL A 477 9.73 -19.30 31.15
CA VAL A 477 9.23 -18.03 31.69
C VAL A 477 7.96 -18.18 32.53
N ALA A 478 7.29 -19.34 32.44
CA ALA A 478 6.06 -19.61 33.17
C ALA A 478 6.32 -19.57 34.69
N ALA A 479 5.47 -18.84 35.40
CA ALA A 479 5.44 -18.89 36.85
C ALA A 479 4.87 -20.24 37.32
N PRO A 480 5.36 -20.80 38.45
CA PRO A 480 4.61 -21.83 39.13
C PRO A 480 3.25 -21.26 39.62
N ASP A 481 2.21 -22.06 39.53
CA ASP A 481 0.89 -21.79 40.11
C ASP A 481 0.87 -22.08 41.62
N GLU A 482 -0.31 -21.97 42.24
CA GLU A 482 -0.50 -22.22 43.68
C GLU A 482 -0.10 -23.65 44.12
N THR A 483 0.02 -24.59 43.17
CA THR A 483 0.43 -25.98 43.39
C THR A 483 1.88 -26.26 43.02
N GLY A 484 2.62 -25.25 42.53
CA GLY A 484 4.01 -25.38 42.10
C GLY A 484 4.18 -25.85 40.65
N GLU A 485 3.08 -26.05 39.92
CA GLU A 485 3.09 -26.48 38.52
C GLU A 485 3.18 -25.27 37.59
N PRO A 486 3.89 -25.34 36.46
CA PRO A 486 3.98 -24.25 35.48
C PRO A 486 2.68 -24.13 34.68
N ALA A 487 1.56 -23.86 35.34
CA ALA A 487 0.27 -23.58 34.71
C ALA A 487 0.09 -22.06 34.57
N ALA A 488 0.24 -21.57 33.35
CA ALA A 488 0.03 -20.18 33.00
C ALA A 488 -0.91 -20.08 31.79
N PRO A 489 -1.87 -19.14 31.79
CA PRO A 489 -2.58 -18.81 30.57
C PRO A 489 -1.55 -18.27 29.55
N ILE A 490 -1.62 -18.77 28.31
CA ILE A 490 -0.76 -18.35 27.21
C ILE A 490 -1.60 -17.52 26.25
N HIS A 491 -1.05 -16.39 25.81
CA HIS A 491 -1.64 -15.56 24.78
C HIS A 491 -0.65 -15.30 23.65
N LEU A 492 -1.07 -15.62 22.43
CA LEU A 492 -0.32 -15.35 21.21
C LEU A 492 -0.72 -13.98 20.66
N ILE A 493 0.28 -13.19 20.29
CA ILE A 493 0.14 -11.83 19.76
C ILE A 493 0.87 -11.81 18.42
N PHE A 494 0.12 -11.57 17.36
CA PHE A 494 0.61 -11.48 15.97
C PHE A 494 0.78 -10.03 15.54
#